data_AF-A0AAD9VCP9-F1
#
_entry.id   AF-A0AAD9VCP9-F1
#
_cell.length_a   1.000
_cell.length_b   1.000
_cell.length_c   1.000
_cell.angle_alpha   90.00
_cell.angle_beta   90.00
_cell.angle_gamma   90.00
#
_symmetry.space_group_name_H-M   'P 1'
#
loop_
_entity.id
_entity.type
_entity.pdbx_description
1 polymer ?
#
loop_
_entity_poly.entity_id
_entity_poly.type
_entity_poly.pdbx_seq_one_letter_code
_entity_poly.pdbx_strand_id
1 'polypeptide(L)'
;MTDSRTLHGVNGLLICVLLILFNGTSVDTSEGGVGGDIDDCLNNNCSGNGNCSDRVNGFYCYCNDGYYGITCDIEAGPCSPNPCENNGTCFQDENNLVYCNCTSEFEGERCESEKPPKIFTVTLTIIDRIFVDDYKDLTKSLTLGLIEDLNSIFKPFLEQNFDGFSTIVFTGFFQGSVGAIFDVIFAATSEINATSIVKAFSRANGTNQLRFVLLGTIKAVNKLHTSTGATDSLVTESSSELEPWIIALIVFLIIFAILLVVIVILVVSLVMDNFLPLQTL
;
A
#
# COMPACT_ATOMS: atom_id res chain seq x y z
N MET A 1 -35.70 40.95 35.00
CA MET A 1 -36.58 42.09 34.70
C MET A 1 -35.71 43.33 34.65
N THR A 2 -35.57 43.91 33.43
CA THR A 2 -35.36 45.35 33.08
C THR A 2 -34.32 46.17 33.87
N ASP A 3 -33.43 46.97 33.28
CA ASP A 3 -33.51 47.72 32.02
C ASP A 3 -32.13 48.22 31.55
N SER A 4 -32.04 48.43 30.24
CA SER A 4 -30.94 48.93 29.44
C SER A 4 -30.81 50.45 29.55
N ARG A 5 -29.58 51.01 29.66
CA ARG A 5 -29.21 52.27 28.98
C ARG A 5 -27.74 52.27 28.57
N THR A 6 -27.57 52.11 27.27
CA THR A 6 -26.44 52.56 26.47
C THR A 6 -26.09 54.02 26.75
N LEU A 7 -24.81 54.32 26.98
CA LEU A 7 -24.26 55.66 26.76
C LEU A 7 -23.05 55.54 25.81
N HIS A 8 -23.37 55.58 24.52
CA HIS A 8 -22.43 55.96 23.48
C HIS A 8 -21.97 57.42 23.71
N GLY A 9 -20.66 57.67 23.61
CA GLY A 9 -20.17 58.98 23.15
C GLY A 9 -19.64 59.95 24.21
N VAL A 10 -18.64 59.56 25.00
CA VAL A 10 -17.70 60.52 25.61
C VAL A 10 -16.26 60.08 25.33
N ASN A 11 -15.52 60.95 24.64
CA ASN A 11 -14.14 60.72 24.21
C ASN A 11 -13.22 60.42 25.40
N GLY A 12 -12.35 59.41 25.27
CA GLY A 12 -11.42 58.93 26.30
C GLY A 12 -10.42 59.96 26.84
N LEU A 13 -10.39 61.18 26.30
CA LEU A 13 -9.62 62.30 26.84
C LEU A 13 -10.30 62.97 28.06
N LEU A 14 -11.62 62.88 28.20
CA LEU A 14 -12.36 63.56 29.29
C LEU A 14 -12.38 62.76 30.60
N ILE A 15 -12.24 61.43 30.53
CA ILE A 15 -12.08 60.56 31.71
C ILE A 15 -10.69 60.72 32.33
N CYS A 16 -9.65 60.93 31.52
CA CYS A 16 -8.30 61.18 32.00
C CYS A 16 -8.14 62.53 32.72
N VAL A 17 -8.89 63.57 32.32
CA VAL A 17 -8.77 64.91 32.93
C VAL A 17 -9.37 64.97 34.34
N LEU A 18 -10.33 64.11 34.68
CA LEU A 18 -10.90 64.01 36.03
C LEU A 18 -10.01 63.26 37.03
N LEU A 19 -9.04 62.46 36.56
CA LEU A 19 -8.12 61.70 37.42
C LEU A 19 -6.88 62.50 37.86
N ILE A 20 -6.63 63.70 37.30
CA ILE A 20 -5.46 64.53 37.62
C ILE A 20 -5.76 65.57 38.73
N LEU A 21 -7.02 65.74 39.15
CA LEU A 21 -7.41 66.73 40.17
C LEU A 21 -7.76 66.16 41.55
N PHE A 22 -7.77 64.83 41.72
CA PHE A 22 -7.89 64.21 43.05
C PHE A 22 -6.57 63.54 43.43
N ASN A 23 -5.70 64.32 44.08
CA ASN A 23 -4.73 63.77 45.04
C ASN A 23 -5.53 63.13 46.20
N GLY A 24 -6.06 61.94 45.93
CA GLY A 24 -6.75 61.10 46.89
C GLY A 24 -5.96 59.82 47.00
N THR A 25 -5.21 59.67 48.08
CA THR A 25 -4.73 58.38 48.56
C THR A 25 -5.91 57.41 48.59
N SER A 26 -5.93 56.41 47.71
CA SER A 26 -6.81 55.26 47.87
C SER A 26 -6.32 54.49 49.09
N VAL A 27 -6.82 54.90 50.25
CA VAL A 27 -6.88 54.10 51.45
C VAL A 27 -7.94 53.03 51.17
N ASP A 28 -7.51 51.88 50.67
CA ASP A 28 -8.31 50.67 50.75
C ASP A 28 -8.06 50.05 52.13
N THR A 29 -8.77 50.56 53.14
CA THR A 29 -8.99 49.81 54.38
C THR A 29 -10.08 48.78 54.13
N SER A 30 -9.69 47.66 53.53
CA SER A 30 -10.30 46.37 53.86
C SER A 30 -9.52 45.76 55.03
N GLU A 31 -10.11 45.84 56.21
CA GLU A 31 -9.63 45.13 57.40
C GLU A 31 -9.53 43.62 57.12
N GLY A 32 -8.38 43.03 57.45
CA GLY A 32 -8.31 41.64 57.91
C GLY A 32 -8.39 40.54 56.86
N GLY A 33 -7.33 40.41 56.06
CA GLY A 33 -7.09 39.20 55.29
C GLY A 33 -5.78 39.25 54.53
N VAL A 34 -4.63 39.16 55.24
CA VAL A 34 -3.44 38.57 54.61
C VAL A 34 -3.73 37.08 54.45
N GLY A 35 -4.66 36.74 53.56
CA GLY A 35 -4.68 35.44 52.92
C GLY A 35 -3.78 35.60 51.72
N GLY A 36 -2.46 35.62 51.94
CA GLY A 36 -1.55 35.39 50.83
C GLY A 36 -2.00 34.11 50.14
N ASP A 37 -2.07 34.12 48.81
CA ASP A 37 -2.25 32.88 48.03
C ASP A 37 -1.26 31.87 48.62
N ILE A 38 -1.80 30.82 49.23
CA ILE A 38 -0.96 29.81 49.87
C ILE A 38 -0.37 29.06 48.71
N ASP A 39 0.96 29.05 48.60
CA ASP A 39 1.64 28.27 47.56
C ASP A 39 1.26 26.79 47.73
N ASP A 40 0.29 26.36 46.94
CA ASP A 40 -0.31 25.03 47.01
C ASP A 40 0.68 23.97 46.48
N CYS A 41 1.80 24.39 45.89
CA CYS A 41 2.86 23.49 45.41
C CYS A 41 3.90 23.12 46.48
N LEU A 42 3.91 23.77 47.66
CA LEU A 42 4.89 23.52 48.73
C LEU A 42 4.93 22.07 49.24
N ASN A 43 3.85 21.31 49.08
CA ASN A 43 3.73 19.93 49.53
C ASN A 43 3.92 18.87 48.41
N ASN A 44 4.38 19.27 47.22
CA ASN A 44 4.61 18.39 46.07
C ASN A 44 3.34 17.56 45.70
N ASN A 45 2.25 18.27 45.43
CA ASN A 45 0.95 17.64 45.13
C ASN A 45 0.92 16.85 43.81
N CYS A 46 1.96 16.91 42.99
CA CYS A 46 2.04 16.21 41.70
C CYS A 46 2.70 14.82 41.78
N SER A 47 2.69 14.21 42.98
CA SER A 47 3.21 12.85 43.25
C SER A 47 4.67 12.60 42.81
N GLY A 48 5.44 13.65 42.52
CA GLY A 48 6.79 13.57 41.95
C GLY A 48 6.84 13.26 40.44
N ASN A 49 5.71 13.09 39.76
CA ASN A 49 5.63 12.73 38.34
C ASN A 49 5.16 13.89 37.46
N GLY A 50 5.35 15.13 37.91
CA GLY A 50 4.97 16.31 37.16
C GLY A 50 5.44 17.59 37.81
N ASN A 51 5.34 18.70 37.06
CA ASN A 51 5.67 20.03 37.55
C ASN A 51 4.41 20.72 38.10
N CYS A 52 4.50 21.26 39.32
CA CYS A 52 3.39 21.93 39.96
C CYS A 52 3.34 23.41 39.58
N SER A 53 2.15 23.92 39.27
CA SER A 53 1.87 25.34 39.09
C SER A 53 0.82 25.79 40.08
N ASP A 54 1.21 26.73 40.91
CA ASP A 54 0.35 27.40 41.88
C ASP A 54 -0.75 28.21 41.14
N ARG A 55 -1.96 28.22 41.69
CA ARG A 55 -3.14 28.92 41.16
C ARG A 55 -3.94 29.48 42.33
N VAL A 56 -4.76 30.50 42.05
CA VAL A 56 -5.64 31.08 43.07
C VAL A 56 -6.59 30.01 43.63
N ASN A 57 -6.42 29.68 44.92
CA ASN A 57 -7.14 28.62 45.65
C ASN A 57 -6.91 27.19 45.10
N GLY A 58 -5.73 26.86 44.59
CA GLY A 58 -5.39 25.48 44.26
C GLY A 58 -4.12 25.32 43.43
N PHE A 59 -3.90 24.13 42.91
CA PHE A 59 -2.73 23.82 42.07
C PHE A 59 -3.14 23.19 40.74
N TYR A 60 -2.20 23.18 39.79
CA TYR A 60 -2.30 22.41 38.55
C TYR A 60 -1.00 21.66 38.31
N CYS A 61 -1.09 20.36 38.01
CA CYS A 61 0.06 19.54 37.69
C CYS A 61 0.23 19.37 36.19
N TYR A 62 1.43 19.72 35.69
CA TYR A 62 1.89 19.32 34.37
C TYR A 62 2.57 17.97 34.48
N CYS A 63 1.84 16.89 34.22
CA CYS A 63 2.37 15.53 34.33
C CYS A 63 3.46 15.25 33.29
N ASN A 64 4.47 14.49 33.70
CA ASN A 64 5.49 13.92 32.82
C ASN A 64 4.84 12.89 31.89
N ASP A 65 5.51 12.60 30.76
CA ASP A 65 5.06 11.59 29.80
C ASP A 65 4.81 10.25 30.51
N GLY A 66 3.63 9.66 30.28
CA GLY A 66 3.24 8.41 30.92
C GLY A 66 2.56 8.56 32.29
N TYR A 67 2.21 9.77 32.74
CA TYR A 67 1.42 9.99 33.96
C TYR A 67 0.23 10.91 33.73
N TYR A 68 -0.87 10.62 34.43
CA TYR A 68 -2.13 11.34 34.34
C TYR A 68 -2.80 11.49 35.72
N GLY A 69 -3.94 12.18 35.74
CA GLY A 69 -4.67 12.51 36.97
C GLY A 69 -4.36 13.93 37.45
N ILE A 70 -5.17 14.41 38.39
CA ILE A 70 -5.03 15.76 38.97
C ILE A 70 -3.66 15.92 39.65
N THR A 71 -3.13 14.82 40.17
CA THR A 71 -1.90 14.74 40.95
C THR A 71 -0.80 13.90 40.28
N CYS A 72 -0.93 13.57 38.99
CA CYS A 72 0.03 12.72 38.24
C CYS A 72 0.34 11.37 38.92
N ASP A 73 -0.65 10.84 39.63
CA ASP A 73 -0.59 9.58 40.41
C ASP A 73 -0.99 8.36 39.59
N ILE A 74 -1.56 8.57 38.39
CA ILE A 74 -2.01 7.50 37.51
C ILE A 74 -0.92 7.25 36.47
N GLU A 75 -0.20 6.13 36.58
CA GLU A 75 0.72 5.68 35.54
C GLU A 75 -0.05 5.19 34.32
N ALA A 76 0.37 5.64 33.15
CA ALA A 76 -0.15 5.21 31.88
C ALA A 76 0.25 3.75 31.64
N GLY A 77 -0.73 2.87 31.42
CA GLY A 77 -0.44 1.53 30.92
C GLY A 77 0.31 1.61 29.58
N PRO A 78 1.02 0.56 29.17
CA PRO A 78 1.86 0.59 27.97
C PRO A 78 1.07 0.74 26.64
N CYS A 79 -0.27 0.68 26.69
CA CYS A 79 -1.17 1.04 25.60
C CYS A 79 -1.68 2.50 25.67
N SER A 80 -1.13 3.36 26.54
CA SER A 80 -1.57 4.74 26.73
C SER A 80 -0.37 5.71 26.71
N PRO A 81 -0.30 6.65 25.76
CA PRO A 81 -1.19 6.77 24.59
C PRO A 81 -1.10 5.55 23.67
N ASN A 82 -2.13 5.29 22.86
CA ASN A 82 -2.18 4.12 21.98
C ASN A 82 -0.97 4.14 21.02
N PRO A 83 -0.03 3.17 21.11
CA PRO A 83 1.15 3.14 20.26
C PRO A 83 0.85 2.63 18.85
N CYS A 84 -0.32 2.04 18.61
CA CYS A 84 -0.72 1.52 17.31
C CYS A 84 -1.22 2.64 16.40
N GLU A 85 -0.58 2.77 15.24
CA GLU A 85 -0.95 3.70 14.17
C GLU A 85 -2.19 3.19 13.41
N ASN A 86 -2.70 4.02 12.48
CA ASN A 86 -3.76 3.66 11.52
C ASN A 86 -4.98 2.96 12.15
N ASN A 87 -5.38 3.47 13.32
CA ASN A 87 -6.54 3.01 14.07
C ASN A 87 -6.42 1.54 14.55
N GLY A 88 -5.19 1.04 14.72
CA GLY A 88 -4.89 -0.25 15.31
C GLY A 88 -5.29 -0.32 16.80
N THR A 89 -5.67 -1.52 17.25
CA THR A 89 -6.04 -1.76 18.65
C THR A 89 -4.85 -2.31 19.41
N CYS A 90 -4.45 -1.62 20.49
CA CYS A 90 -3.35 -2.04 21.35
C CYS A 90 -3.78 -3.11 22.35
N PHE A 91 -2.94 -4.13 22.50
CA PHE A 91 -3.05 -5.15 23.52
C PHE A 91 -1.73 -5.27 24.27
N GLN A 92 -1.84 -5.67 25.53
CA GLN A 92 -0.70 -5.93 26.41
C GLN A 92 -0.83 -7.37 26.90
N ASP A 93 0.27 -8.13 26.85
CA ASP A 93 0.34 -9.48 27.39
C ASP A 93 0.68 -9.50 28.90
N GLU A 94 0.76 -10.70 29.49
CA GLU A 94 1.09 -10.88 30.91
C GLU A 94 2.52 -10.43 31.28
N ASN A 95 3.40 -10.21 30.30
CA ASN A 95 4.79 -9.78 30.49
C ASN A 95 5.01 -8.28 30.21
N ASN A 96 3.93 -7.49 30.11
CA ASN A 96 3.95 -6.08 29.70
C ASN A 96 4.43 -5.86 28.25
N LEU A 97 4.42 -6.89 27.41
CA LEU A 97 4.76 -6.76 26.00
C LEU A 97 3.53 -6.26 25.23
N VAL A 98 3.74 -5.20 24.46
CA VAL A 98 2.69 -4.57 23.67
C VAL A 98 2.67 -5.16 22.27
N TYR A 99 1.48 -5.45 21.75
CA TYR A 99 1.29 -5.80 20.36
C TYR A 99 0.04 -5.12 19.80
N CYS A 100 0.09 -4.80 18.51
CA CYS A 100 -0.98 -4.12 17.82
C CYS A 100 -1.79 -5.10 16.97
N ASN A 101 -3.11 -5.08 17.14
CA ASN A 101 -4.02 -5.70 16.19
C ASN A 101 -4.37 -4.66 15.12
N CYS A 102 -3.85 -4.86 13.92
CA CYS A 102 -4.04 -3.94 12.82
C CYS A 102 -5.40 -4.09 12.16
N THR A 103 -5.91 -2.96 11.67
CA THR A 103 -7.07 -2.96 10.79
C THR A 103 -6.75 -3.70 9.49
N SER A 104 -7.78 -4.09 8.76
CA SER A 104 -7.68 -5.07 7.69
C SER A 104 -6.71 -4.66 6.56
N GLU A 105 -6.52 -3.36 6.34
CA GLU A 105 -5.65 -2.77 5.30
C GLU A 105 -4.22 -2.45 5.76
N PHE A 106 -3.86 -2.65 7.03
CA PHE A 106 -2.55 -2.27 7.57
C PHE A 106 -1.80 -3.46 8.18
N GLU A 107 -0.47 -3.35 8.20
CA GLU A 107 0.50 -4.31 8.73
C GLU A 107 1.70 -3.58 9.37
N GLY A 108 2.61 -4.35 9.96
CA GLY A 108 3.73 -3.84 10.76
C GLY A 108 3.49 -4.02 12.27
N GLU A 109 4.53 -3.81 13.06
CA GLU A 109 4.47 -3.99 14.52
C GLU A 109 3.53 -2.98 15.18
N ARG A 110 3.44 -1.79 14.61
CA ARG A 110 2.59 -0.69 15.05
C ARG A 110 1.50 -0.36 14.04
N CYS A 111 1.23 -1.22 13.06
CA CYS A 111 0.28 -0.98 11.98
C CYS A 111 0.63 0.25 11.13
N GLU A 112 1.92 0.56 11.02
CA GLU A 112 2.44 1.74 10.33
C GLU A 112 2.44 1.62 8.81
N SER A 113 2.34 0.39 8.28
CA SER A 113 2.44 0.11 6.84
C SER A 113 1.09 -0.31 6.27
N GLU A 114 0.75 0.17 5.07
CA GLU A 114 -0.39 -0.35 4.31
C GLU A 114 -0.04 -1.71 3.71
N LYS A 115 -0.98 -2.67 3.77
CA LYS A 115 -0.80 -3.97 3.13
C LYS A 115 -0.80 -3.80 1.61
N PRO A 116 0.09 -4.51 0.89
CA PRO A 116 0.12 -4.44 -0.56
C PRO A 116 -1.15 -5.06 -1.17
N PRO A 117 -1.63 -4.52 -2.31
CA PRO A 117 -2.73 -5.12 -3.05
C PRO A 117 -2.31 -6.47 -3.65
N LYS A 118 -3.29 -7.34 -3.89
CA LYS A 118 -3.05 -8.64 -4.55
C LYS A 118 -3.15 -8.45 -6.06
N ILE A 119 -2.09 -8.76 -6.79
CA ILE A 119 -2.03 -8.60 -8.24
C ILE A 119 -1.90 -9.97 -8.90
N PHE A 120 -2.77 -10.24 -9.88
CA PHE A 120 -2.74 -11.47 -10.67
C PHE A 120 -2.56 -11.12 -12.14
N THR A 121 -1.44 -11.55 -12.72
CA THR A 121 -1.20 -11.40 -14.15
C THR A 121 -1.87 -12.55 -14.89
N VAL A 122 -2.86 -12.21 -15.71
CA VAL A 122 -3.65 -13.11 -16.55
C VAL A 122 -3.22 -12.97 -17.99
N THR A 123 -2.95 -14.10 -18.64
CA THR A 123 -2.59 -14.15 -20.06
C THR A 123 -3.68 -14.87 -20.86
N LEU A 124 -4.17 -14.23 -21.91
CA LEU A 124 -5.20 -14.80 -22.78
C LEU A 124 -4.81 -14.70 -24.24
N THR A 125 -5.29 -15.64 -25.03
CA THR A 125 -5.11 -15.69 -26.48
C THR A 125 -6.46 -15.54 -27.15
N ILE A 126 -6.63 -14.49 -27.95
CA ILE A 126 -7.87 -14.25 -28.71
C ILE A 126 -7.91 -15.20 -29.90
N ILE A 127 -8.98 -15.98 -30.00
CA ILE A 127 -9.21 -16.88 -31.14
C ILE A 127 -9.73 -16.01 -32.30
N ASP A 128 -9.43 -16.40 -33.54
CA ASP A 128 -9.88 -15.70 -34.76
C ASP A 128 -9.22 -14.34 -35.04
N ARG A 129 -8.20 -13.94 -34.28
CA ARG A 129 -7.38 -12.75 -34.59
C ARG A 129 -5.90 -13.09 -34.77
N ILE A 130 -5.31 -12.53 -35.82
CA ILE A 130 -3.88 -12.65 -36.14
C ILE A 130 -3.15 -11.43 -35.59
N PHE A 131 -2.00 -11.66 -34.93
CA PHE A 131 -1.15 -10.59 -34.46
C PHE A 131 -0.55 -9.82 -35.64
N VAL A 132 -0.92 -8.55 -35.76
CA VAL A 132 -0.33 -7.58 -36.71
C VAL A 132 0.66 -6.71 -35.95
N ASP A 133 1.74 -6.28 -36.60
CA ASP A 133 2.75 -5.40 -35.99
C ASP A 133 2.17 -4.10 -35.41
N ASP A 134 1.00 -3.67 -35.88
CA ASP A 134 0.27 -2.53 -35.32
C ASP A 134 -0.10 -2.71 -33.83
N TYR A 135 -0.29 -3.93 -33.34
CA TYR A 135 -0.57 -4.20 -31.92
C TYR A 135 0.64 -4.00 -31.01
N LYS A 136 1.86 -3.87 -31.55
CA LYS A 136 3.05 -3.48 -30.75
C LYS A 136 2.98 -2.03 -30.30
N ASP A 137 2.24 -1.20 -31.02
CA ASP A 137 2.08 0.21 -30.73
C ASP A 137 0.76 0.46 -29.99
N LEU A 138 0.87 0.74 -28.70
CA LEU A 138 -0.25 1.02 -27.81
C LEU A 138 -0.96 2.35 -28.11
N THR A 139 -0.37 3.20 -28.97
CA THR A 139 -0.97 4.49 -29.34
C THR A 139 -1.87 4.41 -30.57
N LYS A 140 -1.84 3.29 -31.30
CA LYS A 140 -2.66 3.10 -32.50
C LYS A 140 -4.12 2.88 -32.14
N SER A 141 -5.01 3.49 -32.93
CA SER A 141 -6.47 3.38 -32.76
C SER A 141 -6.99 1.95 -32.79
N LEU A 142 -6.40 1.09 -33.63
CA LEU A 142 -6.72 -0.33 -33.69
C LEU A 142 -6.43 -1.05 -32.36
N THR A 143 -5.29 -0.74 -31.75
CA THR A 143 -4.84 -1.32 -30.48
C THR A 143 -5.69 -0.83 -29.32
N LEU A 144 -5.96 0.48 -29.28
CA LEU A 144 -6.81 1.10 -28.26
C LEU A 144 -8.25 0.56 -28.30
N GLY A 145 -8.83 0.41 -29.49
CA GLY A 145 -10.17 -0.16 -29.64
C GLY A 145 -10.26 -1.60 -29.13
N LEU A 146 -9.25 -2.42 -29.38
CA LEU A 146 -9.20 -3.78 -28.85
C LEU A 146 -9.07 -3.81 -27.31
N ILE A 147 -8.24 -2.93 -26.73
CA ILE A 147 -8.11 -2.82 -25.27
C ILE A 147 -9.44 -2.39 -24.64
N GLU A 148 -10.13 -1.42 -25.24
CA GLU A 148 -11.44 -0.96 -24.80
C GLU A 148 -12.49 -2.07 -24.83
N ASP A 149 -12.57 -2.82 -25.94
CA ASP A 149 -13.45 -3.98 -26.09
C ASP A 149 -13.19 -5.01 -24.98
N LEU A 150 -11.92 -5.36 -24.74
CA LEU A 150 -11.55 -6.34 -23.72
C LEU A 150 -11.88 -5.85 -22.30
N ASN A 151 -11.59 -4.58 -22.00
CA ASN A 151 -11.90 -3.97 -20.71
C ASN A 151 -13.42 -3.92 -20.46
N SER A 152 -14.21 -3.61 -21.49
CA SER A 152 -15.68 -3.57 -21.41
C SER A 152 -16.30 -4.93 -21.05
N ILE A 153 -15.62 -6.03 -21.37
CA ILE A 153 -16.06 -7.39 -21.07
C ILE A 153 -15.60 -7.82 -19.69
N PHE A 154 -14.31 -7.67 -19.39
CA PHE A 154 -13.75 -8.25 -18.15
C PHE A 154 -14.06 -7.43 -16.91
N LYS A 155 -14.06 -6.10 -16.99
CA LYS A 155 -14.30 -5.23 -15.84
C LYS A 155 -15.65 -5.50 -15.15
N PRO A 156 -16.81 -5.41 -15.82
CA PRO A 156 -18.10 -5.64 -15.17
C PRO A 156 -18.25 -7.09 -14.69
N PHE A 157 -17.65 -8.04 -15.41
CA PHE A 157 -17.67 -9.44 -15.02
C PHE A 157 -16.88 -9.67 -13.71
N LEU A 158 -15.71 -9.06 -13.56
CA LEU A 158 -14.90 -9.14 -12.35
C LEU A 158 -15.55 -8.46 -11.16
N GLU A 159 -16.11 -7.26 -11.38
CA GLU A 159 -16.88 -6.52 -10.36
C GLU A 159 -18.06 -7.33 -9.81
N GLN A 160 -18.75 -8.10 -10.68
CA GLN A 160 -19.91 -8.90 -10.26
C GLN A 160 -19.53 -10.20 -9.54
N ASN A 161 -18.35 -10.77 -9.82
CA ASN A 161 -18.00 -12.12 -9.36
C ASN A 161 -16.96 -12.15 -8.23
N PHE A 162 -16.32 -11.03 -7.91
CA PHE A 162 -15.27 -10.97 -6.89
C PHE A 162 -15.44 -9.79 -5.94
N ASP A 163 -15.66 -10.10 -4.68
CA ASP A 163 -15.60 -9.12 -3.60
C ASP A 163 -14.15 -8.64 -3.42
N GLY A 164 -13.95 -7.32 -3.33
CA GLY A 164 -12.62 -6.72 -3.22
C GLY A 164 -11.86 -6.59 -4.53
N PHE A 165 -12.52 -6.76 -5.69
CA PHE A 165 -11.97 -6.33 -6.97
C PHE A 165 -11.76 -4.81 -6.99
N SER A 166 -10.58 -4.38 -7.41
CA SER A 166 -10.22 -2.96 -7.52
C SER A 166 -10.25 -2.52 -8.98
N THR A 167 -9.37 -3.10 -9.81
CA THR A 167 -9.28 -2.74 -11.24
C THR A 167 -8.57 -3.81 -12.05
N ILE A 168 -8.69 -3.71 -13.37
CA ILE A 168 -7.95 -4.51 -14.35
C ILE A 168 -7.16 -3.57 -15.26
N VAL A 169 -5.88 -3.87 -15.44
CA VAL A 169 -4.94 -3.06 -16.23
C VAL A 169 -4.40 -3.90 -17.36
N PHE A 170 -4.54 -3.42 -18.59
CA PHE A 170 -3.89 -4.03 -19.75
C PHE A 170 -2.39 -3.72 -19.73
N THR A 171 -1.54 -4.74 -19.81
CA THR A 171 -0.08 -4.58 -19.68
C THR A 171 0.69 -4.84 -20.97
N GLY A 172 0.09 -5.50 -21.95
CA GLY A 172 0.73 -5.66 -23.26
C GLY A 172 0.18 -6.81 -24.09
N PHE A 173 0.72 -6.91 -25.31
CA PHE A 173 0.51 -8.06 -26.18
C PHE A 173 1.80 -8.89 -26.32
N PHE A 174 1.66 -10.18 -26.58
CA PHE A 174 2.80 -11.06 -26.91
C PHE A 174 2.64 -11.70 -28.29
N GLN A 175 3.76 -12.13 -28.87
CA GLN A 175 3.87 -12.55 -30.26
C GLN A 175 3.28 -13.96 -30.49
N GLY A 176 2.50 -14.13 -31.57
CA GLY A 176 1.84 -15.39 -31.93
C GLY A 176 0.41 -15.15 -32.45
N SER A 177 -0.58 -15.82 -31.85
CA SER A 177 -1.97 -15.36 -31.88
C SER A 177 -2.08 -13.99 -31.17
N VAL A 178 -3.16 -13.21 -31.34
CA VAL A 178 -3.34 -11.97 -30.56
C VAL A 178 -3.47 -12.31 -29.08
N GLY A 179 -2.36 -12.26 -28.37
CA GLY A 179 -2.25 -12.60 -26.97
C GLY A 179 -2.22 -11.33 -26.12
N ALA A 180 -3.11 -11.21 -25.15
CA ALA A 180 -3.24 -10.05 -24.27
C ALA A 180 -2.87 -10.42 -22.83
N ILE A 181 -2.21 -9.49 -22.15
CA ILE A 181 -1.78 -9.61 -20.76
C ILE A 181 -2.50 -8.56 -19.93
N PHE A 182 -3.07 -8.98 -18.80
CA PHE A 182 -3.79 -8.13 -17.87
C PHE A 182 -3.29 -8.34 -16.45
N ASP A 183 -3.10 -7.26 -15.72
CA ASP A 183 -2.94 -7.29 -14.27
C ASP A 183 -4.31 -7.03 -13.62
N VAL A 184 -4.79 -8.03 -12.86
CA VAL A 184 -6.04 -7.95 -12.10
C VAL A 184 -5.70 -7.66 -10.65
N ILE A 185 -6.19 -6.53 -10.14
CA ILE A 185 -5.81 -5.99 -8.84
C ILE A 185 -6.98 -6.14 -7.86
N PHE A 186 -6.70 -6.69 -6.69
CA PHE A 186 -7.65 -6.86 -5.60
C PHE A 186 -7.13 -6.22 -4.31
N ALA A 187 -8.07 -5.84 -3.43
CA ALA A 187 -7.76 -5.37 -2.08
C ALA A 187 -6.94 -6.40 -1.30
N ALA A 188 -6.08 -5.94 -0.39
CA ALA A 188 -5.24 -6.81 0.42
C ALA A 188 -6.06 -7.82 1.25
N THR A 189 -7.25 -7.41 1.67
CA THR A 189 -8.21 -8.17 2.46
C THR A 189 -8.99 -9.24 1.70
N SER A 190 -8.95 -9.22 0.36
CA SER A 190 -9.72 -10.15 -0.46
C SER A 190 -9.22 -11.59 -0.32
N GLU A 191 -10.11 -12.55 -0.07
CA GLU A 191 -9.76 -13.99 0.00
C GLU A 191 -9.77 -14.64 -1.38
N ILE A 192 -8.86 -14.23 -2.26
CA ILE A 192 -8.85 -14.63 -3.67
C ILE A 192 -7.63 -15.49 -3.99
N ASN A 193 -7.84 -16.51 -4.81
CA ASN A 193 -6.79 -17.40 -5.32
C ASN A 193 -6.77 -17.42 -6.86
N ALA A 194 -5.63 -17.83 -7.43
CA ALA A 194 -5.45 -17.90 -8.87
C ALA A 194 -6.48 -18.82 -9.56
N THR A 195 -6.84 -19.94 -8.92
CA THR A 195 -7.80 -20.91 -9.47
C THR A 195 -9.20 -20.34 -9.66
N SER A 196 -9.66 -19.50 -8.73
CA SER A 196 -10.96 -18.81 -8.80
C SER A 196 -10.99 -17.83 -9.97
N ILE A 197 -9.88 -17.11 -10.19
CA ILE A 197 -9.73 -16.18 -11.31
C ILE A 197 -9.78 -16.94 -12.64
N VAL A 198 -9.02 -18.03 -12.80
CA VAL A 198 -9.08 -18.89 -14.02
C VAL A 198 -10.51 -19.33 -14.30
N LYS A 199 -11.21 -19.86 -13.28
CA LYS A 199 -12.58 -20.34 -13.42
C LYS A 199 -13.53 -19.22 -13.84
N ALA A 200 -13.36 -18.02 -13.30
CA ALA A 200 -14.21 -16.88 -13.64
C ALA A 200 -13.98 -16.44 -15.09
N PHE A 201 -12.74 -16.18 -15.50
CA PHE A 201 -12.43 -15.84 -16.89
C PHE A 201 -12.88 -16.94 -17.87
N SER A 202 -12.82 -18.21 -17.47
CA SER A 202 -13.30 -19.33 -18.29
C SER A 202 -14.82 -19.32 -18.49
N ARG A 203 -15.60 -18.76 -17.54
CA ARG A 203 -17.05 -18.58 -17.68
C ARG A 203 -17.41 -17.39 -18.55
N ALA A 204 -16.57 -16.34 -18.56
CA ALA A 204 -16.74 -15.21 -19.48
C ALA A 204 -16.48 -15.60 -20.94
N ASN A 205 -15.67 -16.65 -21.16
CA ASN A 205 -15.38 -17.21 -22.47
C ASN A 205 -16.63 -17.89 -23.07
N GLY A 206 -17.13 -17.37 -24.19
CA GLY A 206 -18.33 -17.88 -24.86
C GLY A 206 -19.57 -17.00 -24.73
N THR A 207 -19.45 -15.79 -24.17
CA THR A 207 -20.41 -14.72 -24.46
C THR A 207 -20.30 -14.33 -25.94
N ASN A 208 -21.40 -13.93 -26.58
CA ASN A 208 -21.49 -13.66 -28.04
C ASN A 208 -20.56 -12.53 -28.58
N GLN A 209 -19.64 -11.99 -27.76
CA GLN A 209 -18.81 -10.83 -28.08
C GLN A 209 -17.33 -11.15 -28.32
N LEU A 210 -16.73 -12.18 -27.69
CA LEU A 210 -15.34 -12.60 -27.98
C LEU A 210 -15.06 -14.05 -27.56
N ARG A 211 -14.34 -14.80 -28.41
CA ARG A 211 -13.81 -16.14 -28.11
C ARG A 211 -12.33 -16.05 -27.79
N PHE A 212 -11.90 -16.60 -26.67
CA PHE A 212 -10.50 -16.59 -26.25
C PHE A 212 -10.09 -17.92 -25.59
N VAL A 213 -8.80 -18.20 -25.52
CA VAL A 213 -8.22 -19.31 -24.75
C VAL A 213 -7.37 -18.70 -23.65
N LEU A 214 -7.65 -19.06 -22.40
CA LEU A 214 -6.75 -18.73 -21.30
C LEU A 214 -5.50 -19.62 -21.43
N LEU A 215 -4.33 -18.99 -21.55
CA LEU A 215 -3.09 -19.72 -21.38
C LEU A 215 -2.93 -19.92 -19.88
N GLY A 216 -2.95 -21.19 -19.44
CA GLY A 216 -3.12 -21.60 -18.03
C GLY A 216 -2.07 -21.14 -17.02
N THR A 217 -1.29 -20.10 -17.31
CA THR A 217 -0.35 -19.46 -16.40
C THR A 217 -0.94 -18.15 -15.89
N ILE A 218 -1.62 -18.19 -14.74
CA ILE A 218 -1.82 -17.00 -13.91
C ILE A 218 -0.63 -16.89 -12.98
N LYS A 219 0.15 -15.81 -13.09
CA LYS A 219 1.19 -15.50 -12.12
C LYS A 219 0.59 -14.58 -11.06
N ALA A 220 0.48 -15.06 -9.83
CA ALA A 220 0.18 -14.20 -8.69
C ALA A 220 1.47 -13.45 -8.34
N VAL A 221 1.46 -12.14 -8.48
CA VAL A 221 2.56 -11.27 -8.06
C VAL A 221 2.03 -10.44 -6.90
N ASN A 222 2.50 -10.71 -5.69
CA ASN A 222 2.29 -9.79 -4.58
C ASN A 222 3.31 -8.67 -4.75
N LYS A 223 3.01 -7.71 -5.65
CA LYS A 223 3.90 -6.57 -5.86
C LYS A 223 3.68 -5.59 -4.72
N LEU A 224 4.73 -5.33 -3.93
CA LEU A 224 4.72 -4.27 -2.93
C LEU A 224 4.54 -2.95 -3.69
N HIS A 225 3.35 -2.37 -3.64
CA HIS A 225 3.13 -1.05 -4.23
C HIS A 225 3.77 -0.03 -3.28
N THR A 226 5.06 0.26 -3.46
CA THR A 226 5.69 1.42 -2.83
C THR A 226 5.03 2.67 -3.40
N SER A 227 4.05 3.19 -2.69
CA SER A 227 3.50 4.52 -2.92
C SER A 227 4.59 5.54 -2.57
N THR A 228 5.33 5.98 -3.57
CA THR A 228 5.99 7.30 -3.56
C THR A 228 6.07 7.80 -5.00
N GLY A 229 5.49 8.98 -5.24
CA GLY A 229 5.65 9.69 -6.50
C GLY A 229 7.11 10.06 -6.71
N ALA A 230 7.79 9.37 -7.62
CA ALA A 230 8.99 9.84 -8.29
C ALA A 230 9.24 8.96 -9.53
N THR A 231 9.32 9.62 -10.68
CA THR A 231 9.96 9.24 -11.95
C THR A 231 10.46 7.79 -12.12
N ASP A 232 9.84 7.11 -13.09
CA ASP A 232 10.46 6.18 -14.04
C ASP A 232 11.60 5.28 -13.50
N SER A 233 11.24 4.04 -13.15
CA SER A 233 12.15 2.90 -13.19
C SER A 233 11.31 1.64 -13.39
N LEU A 234 11.30 1.21 -14.65
CA LEU A 234 10.87 -0.10 -15.11
C LEU A 234 11.47 -1.19 -14.21
N VAL A 235 10.70 -1.66 -13.22
CA VAL A 235 11.02 -2.89 -12.50
C VAL A 235 10.75 -4.03 -13.48
N THR A 236 11.79 -4.40 -14.22
CA THR A 236 11.91 -5.69 -14.90
C THR A 236 11.98 -6.76 -13.82
N GLU A 237 10.81 -7.19 -13.35
CA GLU A 237 10.70 -8.36 -12.49
C GLU A 237 10.76 -9.59 -13.40
N SER A 238 11.78 -10.40 -13.14
CA SER A 238 12.18 -11.62 -13.83
C SER A 238 11.00 -12.44 -14.36
N SER A 239 10.78 -12.33 -15.68
CA SER A 239 10.48 -13.52 -16.46
C SER A 239 11.53 -14.56 -16.08
N SER A 240 11.09 -15.81 -15.87
CA SER A 240 11.96 -16.97 -15.80
C SER A 240 12.60 -17.19 -17.17
N GLU A 241 13.38 -16.23 -17.64
CA GLU A 241 14.29 -16.37 -18.76
C GLU A 241 15.41 -17.26 -18.27
N LEU A 242 15.49 -18.44 -18.88
CA LEU A 242 16.56 -19.38 -18.69
C LEU A 242 17.89 -18.63 -18.83
N GLU A 243 18.74 -18.66 -17.79
CA GLU A 243 19.95 -17.82 -17.77
C GLU A 243 20.77 -17.98 -19.07
N PRO A 244 21.40 -16.92 -19.59
CA PRO A 244 22.05 -16.93 -20.91
C PRO A 244 23.06 -18.08 -21.12
N TRP A 245 23.73 -18.53 -20.06
CA TRP A 245 24.64 -19.68 -20.11
C TRP A 245 23.92 -21.02 -20.31
N ILE A 246 22.69 -21.16 -19.82
CA ILE A 246 21.88 -22.36 -20.02
C ILE A 246 21.44 -22.45 -21.48
N ILE A 247 21.05 -21.33 -22.08
CA ILE A 247 20.74 -21.27 -23.52
C ILE A 247 21.97 -21.65 -24.35
N ALA A 248 23.14 -21.11 -24.01
CA ALA A 248 24.40 -21.46 -24.66
C ALA A 248 24.74 -22.95 -24.53
N LEU A 249 24.50 -23.55 -23.35
CA LEU A 249 24.72 -24.97 -23.10
C LEU A 249 23.76 -25.86 -23.91
N ILE A 250 22.48 -25.49 -24.01
CA ILE A 250 21.49 -26.20 -24.83
C ILE A 250 21.88 -26.16 -26.31
N VAL A 251 22.25 -24.98 -26.84
CA VAL A 251 22.68 -24.82 -28.23
C VAL A 251 23.93 -25.65 -28.50
N PHE A 252 24.91 -25.65 -27.59
CA PHE A 252 26.12 -26.45 -27.71
C PHE A 252 25.82 -27.96 -27.76
N LEU A 253 24.93 -28.45 -26.89
CA LEU A 253 24.52 -29.86 -26.87
C LEU A 253 23.80 -30.27 -28.16
N ILE A 254 22.95 -29.41 -28.72
CA ILE A 254 22.27 -29.65 -29.99
C ILE A 254 23.28 -29.74 -31.14
N ILE A 255 24.22 -28.79 -31.23
CA ILE A 255 25.26 -28.78 -32.26
C ILE A 255 26.13 -30.04 -32.14
N PHE A 256 26.54 -30.40 -30.92
CA PHE A 256 27.34 -31.60 -30.68
C PHE A 256 26.62 -32.89 -31.10
N ALA A 257 25.32 -33.01 -30.79
CA ALA A 257 24.50 -34.14 -31.21
C ALA A 257 24.40 -34.25 -32.74
N ILE A 258 24.20 -33.12 -33.44
CA ILE A 258 24.17 -33.09 -34.92
C ILE A 258 25.53 -33.52 -35.48
N LEU A 259 26.63 -33.04 -34.92
CA LEU A 259 27.98 -33.39 -35.37
C LEU A 259 28.27 -34.88 -35.20
N LEU A 260 27.85 -35.48 -34.09
CA LEU A 260 27.95 -36.93 -33.87
C LEU A 260 27.16 -37.72 -34.91
N VAL A 261 25.94 -37.29 -35.25
CA VAL A 261 25.13 -37.94 -36.29
C VAL A 261 25.83 -37.87 -37.64
N VAL A 262 26.38 -36.71 -38.01
CA VAL A 262 27.14 -36.54 -39.27
C VAL A 262 28.38 -37.44 -39.29
N ILE A 263 29.13 -37.51 -38.19
CA ILE A 263 30.29 -38.40 -38.08
C ILE A 263 29.88 -39.86 -38.26
N VAL A 264 28.80 -40.31 -37.60
CA VAL A 264 28.29 -41.67 -37.74
C VAL A 264 27.91 -41.96 -39.19
N ILE A 265 27.21 -41.04 -39.86
CA ILE A 265 26.86 -41.19 -41.28
C ILE A 265 28.11 -41.31 -42.15
N LEU A 266 29.11 -40.44 -41.95
CA LEU A 266 30.36 -40.48 -42.71
C LEU A 266 31.13 -41.78 -42.47
N VAL A 267 31.19 -42.26 -41.23
CA VAL A 267 31.83 -43.54 -40.88
C VAL A 267 31.08 -44.69 -41.54
N VAL A 268 29.75 -44.70 -41.51
CA VAL A 268 28.94 -45.73 -42.18
C VAL A 268 29.18 -45.70 -43.69
N SER A 269 29.17 -44.52 -44.33
CA SER A 269 29.47 -44.38 -45.75
C SER A 269 30.87 -44.89 -46.10
N LEU A 270 31.90 -44.51 -45.33
CA LEU A 270 33.27 -45.00 -45.52
C LEU A 270 33.41 -46.51 -45.32
N VAL A 271 32.68 -47.10 -44.37
CA VAL A 271 32.66 -48.54 -44.15
C VAL A 271 31.97 -49.24 -45.32
N MET A 272 30.84 -48.73 -45.79
CA MET A 272 30.11 -49.30 -46.93
C MET A 272 30.92 -49.22 -48.24
N ASP A 273 31.67 -48.13 -48.45
CA ASP A 273 32.57 -47.97 -49.61
C ASP A 273 33.76 -48.95 -49.55
N ASN A 274 34.29 -49.24 -48.36
CA ASN A 274 35.38 -50.20 -48.17
C ASN A 274 34.96 -51.68 -48.23
N PHE A 275 33.67 -51.98 -48.08
CA PHE A 275 33.13 -53.35 -48.23
C PHE A 275 32.77 -53.70 -49.68
N LEU A 276 32.78 -52.74 -50.62
CA LEU A 276 32.44 -52.96 -52.03
C LEU A 276 33.56 -53.47 -52.98
N PRO A 277 34.80 -53.85 -52.60
CA PRO A 277 35.77 -54.36 -53.58
C PRO A 277 36.01 -55.88 -53.47
N LEU A 278 34.97 -56.70 -53.26
CA LEU A 278 35.15 -58.18 -53.22
C LEU A 278 34.09 -59.01 -53.97
N GLN A 279 33.32 -58.41 -54.87
CA GLN A 279 32.35 -59.17 -55.68
C GLN A 279 32.42 -58.91 -57.20
N THR A 280 33.60 -58.56 -57.69
CA THR A 280 33.93 -58.63 -59.13
C THR A 280 35.24 -59.37 -59.34
N LEU A 281 35.21 -60.69 -59.18
CA LEU A 281 36.09 -61.67 -59.82
C LEU A 281 35.40 -63.03 -59.83
#